data_AF-A0A919BJF6-F1
#
_entry.id   AF-A0A919BJF6-F1
#
_cell.length_a   1.000
_cell.length_b   1.000
_cell.length_c   1.000
_cell.angle_alpha   90.00
_cell.angle_beta   90.00
_cell.angle_gamma   90.00
#
_symmetry.space_group_name_H-M   'P 1'
#
loop_
_entity.id
_entity.type
_entity.pdbx_description
1 polymer ?
#
loop_
_entity_poly.entity_id
_entity_poly.type
_entity_poly.pdbx_seq_one_letter_code
_entity_poly.pdbx_strand_id
1 'polypeptide(L)' 'MIKNTIKVFTMKKIIALGIALIVLSACSSKSLYETGQNYQKNECMKNAATAEQHQACLNEKRQSYRDYQREREEIIEKQ' A
#
# COMPACT_ATOMS: atom_id res chain seq x y z
N MET A 1 18.92 2.09 43.21
CA MET A 1 19.05 2.75 41.89
C MET A 1 18.78 1.83 40.70
N ILE A 2 19.24 0.56 40.71
CA ILE A 2 19.13 -0.41 39.59
C ILE A 2 17.68 -0.64 39.09
N LYS A 3 16.70 -0.73 40.00
CA LYS A 3 15.28 -0.92 39.65
C LYS A 3 14.70 0.23 38.81
N ASN A 4 15.20 1.46 38.99
CA ASN A 4 14.71 2.63 38.26
C ASN A 4 15.25 2.66 36.83
N THR A 5 16.51 2.26 36.64
CA THR A 5 17.16 2.14 35.33
C THR A 5 16.51 1.05 34.46
N ILE A 6 16.14 -0.08 35.06
CA ILE A 6 15.41 -1.16 34.38
C ILE A 6 14.01 -0.67 33.96
N LYS A 7 13.29 0.03 34.84
CA LYS A 7 11.98 0.63 34.53
C LYS A 7 12.06 1.59 33.35
N VAL A 8 13.08 2.45 33.32
CA VAL A 8 13.32 3.40 32.22
C VAL A 8 13.63 2.67 30.90
N PHE A 9 14.42 1.61 30.94
CA PHE A 9 14.76 0.83 29.74
C PHE A 9 13.54 0.09 29.17
N THR A 10 12.69 -0.48 30.03
CA THR A 10 11.42 -1.10 29.63
C THR A 10 10.44 -0.07 29.05
N MET A 11 10.34 1.12 29.66
CA MET A 11 9.48 2.21 29.17
C MET A 11 9.88 2.69 27.78
N LYS A 12 11.19 2.87 27.53
CA LYS A 12 11.71 3.27 26.21
C LYS A 12 11.39 2.24 25.12
N LYS A 13 11.46 0.95 25.43
CA LYS A 13 11.10 -0.13 24.50
C LYS A 13 9.61 -0.12 24.16
N ILE A 14 8.74 0.13 25.14
CA ILE A 14 7.29 0.25 24.92
C ILE A 14 6.98 1.46 24.02
N ILE A 15 7.65 2.60 24.27
CA ILE A 15 7.48 3.80 23.44
C ILE A 15 7.95 3.52 22.00
N ALA A 16 9.13 2.89 21.81
CA ALA A 16 9.63 2.53 20.50
C ALA A 16 8.69 1.56 19.76
N LEU A 17 8.14 0.57 20.47
CA LEU A 17 7.16 -0.36 19.92
C LEU A 17 5.85 0.35 19.53
N GLY A 18 5.37 1.27 20.37
CA GLY A 18 4.19 2.09 20.07
C GLY A 18 4.39 2.94 18.81
N ILE A 19 5.55 3.58 18.67
CA ILE A 19 5.90 4.36 17.47
C ILE A 19 5.93 3.47 16.22
N ALA A 20 6.51 2.27 16.30
CA ALA A 20 6.57 1.34 15.18
C ALA A 20 5.18 0.91 14.70
N LEU A 21 4.24 0.65 15.63
CA LEU A 21 2.86 0.30 15.29
C LEU A 21 2.10 1.44 14.61
N ILE A 22 2.33 2.69 15.05
CA ILE A 22 1.72 3.87 14.42
C ILE A 22 2.20 4.03 12.97
N VAL A 23 3.50 3.86 12.71
CA VAL A 23 4.08 3.95 11.36
C VAL A 23 3.49 2.88 10.42
N LEU A 24 3.25 1.66 10.91
CA LEU A 24 2.64 0.59 10.12
C LEU A 24 1.19 0.90 9.71
N SER A 25 0.44 1.64 10.54
CA SER A 25 -0.94 2.05 10.23
C SER A 25 -1.04 3.20 9.22
N ALA A 26 0.08 3.87 8.89
CA ALA A 26 0.08 5.02 7.98
C ALA A 26 -0.04 4.65 6.49
N CYS A 27 0.08 3.36 6.12
CA CYS A 27 -0.18 2.92 4.75
C CYS A 27 -1.70 2.85 4.49
N SER A 28 -2.21 3.80 3.71
CA SER A 28 -3.59 3.72 3.20
C SER A 28 -3.71 2.68 2.09
N SER A 29 -4.78 1.88 2.13
CA SER A 29 -5.15 0.94 1.06
C SER A 29 -5.31 1.60 -0.30
N LYS A 30 -5.76 2.87 -0.33
CA LYS A 30 -5.85 3.66 -1.58
C LYS A 30 -4.47 3.94 -2.16
N SER A 31 -3.53 4.38 -1.33
CA SER A 31 -2.16 4.66 -1.79
C SER A 31 -1.49 3.40 -2.32
N LEU A 32 -1.64 2.27 -1.62
CA LEU A 32 -1.11 0.99 -2.07
C LEU A 32 -1.70 0.57 -3.42
N TYR A 33 -3.02 0.70 -3.60
CA TYR A 33 -3.70 0.40 -4.85
C TYR A 33 -3.20 1.27 -6.01
N GLU A 34 -3.07 2.58 -5.81
CA GLU A 34 -2.58 3.52 -6.83
C GLU A 34 -1.12 3.21 -7.22
N THR A 35 -0.27 2.88 -6.24
CA THR A 35 1.10 2.43 -6.51
C THR A 35 1.11 1.16 -7.36
N GLY A 36 0.28 0.16 -7.04
CA GLY A 36 0.16 -1.07 -7.83
C GLY A 36 -0.30 -0.82 -9.27
N GLN A 37 -1.33 0.01 -9.45
CA GLN A 37 -1.80 0.40 -10.79
C GLN A 37 -0.76 1.17 -11.61
N ASN A 38 0.07 1.97 -10.96
CA ASN A 38 1.16 2.68 -11.62
C ASN A 38 2.31 1.75 -11.97
N TYR A 39 2.60 0.75 -11.13
CA TYR A 39 3.58 -0.29 -11.43
C TYR A 39 3.18 -1.09 -12.68
N GLN A 40 1.93 -1.58 -12.76
CA GLN A 40 1.43 -2.28 -13.94
C GLN A 40 1.52 -1.43 -15.21
N LYS A 41 1.12 -0.15 -15.12
CA LYS A 41 1.27 0.79 -16.24
C LYS A 41 2.73 0.92 -16.68
N ASN A 42 3.64 1.09 -15.73
CA ASN A 42 5.06 1.24 -16.02
C ASN A 42 5.66 -0.03 -16.66
N GLU A 43 5.29 -1.21 -16.16
CA GLU A 43 5.72 -2.48 -16.75
C GLU A 43 5.16 -2.67 -18.17
N CYS A 44 3.90 -2.30 -18.42
CA CYS A 44 3.34 -2.30 -19.78
C CYS A 44 4.20 -1.44 -20.73
N MET A 45 4.50 -0.21 -20.31
CA MET A 45 5.27 0.75 -21.09
C MET A 45 6.70 0.26 -21.35
N LYS A 46 7.33 -0.34 -20.35
CA LYS A 46 8.67 -0.93 -20.45
C LYS A 46 8.73 -2.09 -21.43
N ASN A 47 7.66 -2.88 -21.52
CA ASN A 47 7.57 -4.04 -22.39
C ASN A 47 7.01 -3.72 -23.78
N ALA A 48 6.57 -2.48 -24.04
CA ALA A 48 6.08 -2.06 -25.33
C ALA A 48 7.21 -2.00 -26.37
N ALA A 49 7.08 -2.77 -27.45
CA ALA A 49 8.05 -2.82 -28.55
C ALA A 49 7.75 -1.79 -29.66
N THR A 50 6.53 -1.27 -29.72
CA THR A 50 6.10 -0.29 -30.74
C THR A 50 5.46 0.95 -30.11
N ALA A 51 5.43 2.04 -30.88
CA ALA A 51 4.76 3.27 -30.48
C ALA A 51 3.25 3.07 -30.25
N GLU A 52 2.61 2.19 -31.03
CA GLU A 52 1.20 1.84 -30.86
C GLU A 52 0.95 1.10 -29.54
N GLN A 53 1.82 0.13 -29.19
CA GLN A 53 1.74 -0.59 -27.92
C GLN A 53 1.95 0.35 -26.73
N HIS A 54 2.90 1.27 -26.84
CA HIS A 54 3.13 2.29 -25.82
C HIS A 54 1.90 3.20 -25.65
N GLN A 55 1.27 3.61 -26.76
CA GLN A 55 0.05 4.40 -26.73
C GLN A 55 -1.14 3.62 -26.13
N ALA A 56 -1.22 2.31 -26.39
CA ALA A 56 -2.22 1.44 -25.78
C ALA A 56 -2.05 1.38 -24.25
N CYS A 57 -0.81 1.21 -23.75
CA CYS A 57 -0.51 1.25 -22.30
C CYS A 57 -0.86 2.61 -21.66
N LEU A 58 -0.73 3.72 -22.39
CA LEU A 58 -1.11 5.05 -21.89
C LEU A 58 -2.63 5.22 -21.76
N ASN A 59 -3.38 4.65 -22.70
CA ASN A 59 -4.82 4.79 -22.82
C ASN A 59 -5.61 3.68 -22.11
N GLU A 60 -4.91 2.73 -21.47
CA GLU A 60 -5.55 1.65 -20.74
C GLU A 60 -6.50 2.19 -19.67
N LYS A 61 -7.77 1.76 -19.75
CA LYS A 61 -8.80 2.17 -18.81
C LYS A 61 -8.63 1.39 -17.51
N ARG A 62 -8.05 2.07 -16.54
CA ARG A 62 -7.80 1.56 -15.19
C ARG A 62 -9.03 1.70 -14.29
N GLN A 63 -9.30 0.67 -13.50
CA GLN A 63 -10.43 0.65 -12.57
C GLN A 63 -10.23 1.70 -11.48
N SER A 64 -11.30 2.42 -11.13
CA SER A 64 -11.23 3.39 -10.03
C SER A 64 -11.10 2.66 -8.69
N TYR A 65 -10.39 3.25 -7.73
CA TYR A 65 -10.25 2.65 -6.39
C TYR A 65 -11.61 2.34 -5.74
N ARG A 66 -12.60 3.21 -5.96
CA ARG A 66 -13.96 3.03 -5.42
C ARG A 66 -14.65 1.79 -6.02
N ASP A 67 -14.53 1.60 -7.33
CA ASP A 67 -15.14 0.44 -8.00
C ASP A 67 -14.44 -0.86 -7.55
N TYR A 68 -13.11 -0.82 -7.43
CA TYR A 68 -12.32 -1.91 -6.88
C TYR A 68 -12.73 -2.27 -5.44
N GLN A 69 -12.93 -1.28 -4.56
CA GLN A 69 -13.36 -1.56 -3.19
C GLN A 69 -14.77 -2.18 -3.15
N ARG A 70 -15.70 -1.64 -3.93
CA ARG A 70 -17.07 -2.18 -4.02
C ARG A 70 -17.07 -3.64 -4.45
N GLU A 71 -16.37 -3.96 -5.54
CA GLU A 71 -16.28 -5.33 -6.04
C GLU A 71 -15.61 -6.27 -5.02
N ARG A 72 -14.60 -5.79 -4.29
CA ARG A 72 -13.98 -6.58 -3.22
C ARG A 72 -14.93 -6.86 -2.06
N GLU A 73 -15.69 -5.87 -1.62
CA GLU A 73 -16.66 -6.02 -0.55
C GLU A 73 -17.75 -7.02 -0.96
N GLU A 74 -18.27 -6.91 -2.19
CA GLU A 74 -19.25 -7.86 -2.73
C GLU A 74 -18.74 -9.30 -2.77
N ILE A 75 -17.46 -9.52 -3.01
CA ILE A 75 -16.85 -10.86 -2.98
C ILE A 75 -16.78 -11.38 -1.54
N ILE A 76 -16.32 -10.54 -0.61
CA ILE A 76 -16.17 -10.91 0.81
C ILE A 76 -17.53 -11.25 1.43
N GLU A 77 -18.58 -10.51 1.11
CA GLU A 77 -19.94 -10.74 1.63
C GLU A 77 -20.60 -12.01 1.08
N LYS A 78 -20.13 -12.52 -0.06
CA LYS A 78 -20.64 -13.75 -0.68
C LYS A 78 -19.93 -15.02 -0.21
N GLN A 79 -18.86 -14.90 0.59
CA GLN A 79 -18.14 -16.04 1.19
C GLN A 79 -18.72 -16.41 2.55
#